data_AF-A0A812VEZ3-F1
#
_entry.id   AF-A0A812VEZ3-F1
#
_cell.length_a   1.000
_cell.length_b   1.000
_cell.length_c   1.000
_cell.angle_alpha   90.00
_cell.angle_beta   90.00
_cell.angle_gamma   90.00
#
_symmetry.space_group_name_H-M   'P 1'
#
loop_
_entity.id
_entity.type
_entity.pdbx_description
1 polymer ?
#
loop_
_entity_poly.entity_id
_entity_poly.type
_entity_poly.pdbx_seq_one_letter_code
_entity_poly.pdbx_strand_id
1 'polypeptide(L)'
;MSSPSKPGGLKPAKARPLPGRRGVSPAAGSPTKRKGGFHFKLGAAEDDALSPKLLPMPEGAFCGVFGSALMPPNEETAGRFCTEGPKLEFGGPMSQADTGAASRVPLRQFAVRLQSAIAQAATLLVDRFQSMSRKEEFTTTQAEDLVKLSYGVQAASYNVQKWAASLGHGDPPQSRPPLPANAEEALAMMNTALPRLVVAASNLQTGLRELVPAVHIRADGLNDEELQALTAQEKHEAEARAEEELHRLGITVDELYSVVPHMEQMIYQASCLVNSLRQPPPPPPPPVSMDMATQQPFGAGPPVEAA
;
A
#
# COMPACT_ATOMS: atom_id res chain seq x y z
N MET A 1 -5.95 86.04 12.27
CA MET A 1 -6.91 85.25 11.47
C MET A 1 -6.10 84.51 10.42
N SER A 2 -5.75 83.27 10.71
CA SER A 2 -4.85 82.46 9.88
C SER A 2 -5.61 81.21 9.43
N SER A 3 -5.80 81.10 8.13
CA SER A 3 -6.51 79.99 7.48
C SER A 3 -5.65 78.72 7.48
N PRO A 4 -6.19 77.55 7.87
CA PRO A 4 -5.48 76.27 7.75
C PRO A 4 -5.64 75.66 6.34
N SER A 5 -4.51 75.22 5.80
CA SER A 5 -4.35 74.45 4.56
C SER A 5 -4.89 73.03 4.69
N LYS A 6 -5.70 72.59 3.71
CA LYS A 6 -6.21 71.21 3.57
C LYS A 6 -5.16 70.27 2.97
N PRO A 7 -5.00 69.02 3.45
CA PRO A 7 -4.24 67.99 2.76
C PRO A 7 -5.08 67.31 1.66
N GLY A 8 -4.43 67.02 0.52
CA GLY A 8 -5.01 66.44 -0.67
C GLY A 8 -5.37 64.95 -0.53
N GLY A 9 -6.53 64.58 -1.08
CA GLY A 9 -7.00 63.20 -1.15
C GLY A 9 -6.41 62.46 -2.37
N LEU A 10 -5.84 61.29 -2.11
CA LEU A 10 -5.46 60.30 -3.12
C LEU A 10 -6.71 59.56 -3.62
N LYS A 11 -6.92 59.53 -4.94
CA LYS A 11 -7.98 58.76 -5.60
C LYS A 11 -7.51 57.32 -5.83
N PRO A 12 -8.31 56.28 -5.53
CA PRO A 12 -8.00 54.91 -5.90
C PRO A 12 -8.25 54.64 -7.40
N ALA A 13 -7.37 53.82 -7.98
CA ALA A 13 -7.39 53.41 -9.38
C ALA A 13 -8.62 52.53 -9.70
N LYS A 14 -9.25 52.81 -10.84
CA LYS A 14 -10.37 52.04 -11.41
C LYS A 14 -9.84 50.73 -12.00
N ALA A 15 -10.24 49.59 -11.43
CA ALA A 15 -10.04 48.27 -12.02
C ALA A 15 -11.04 48.04 -13.16
N ARG A 16 -10.54 47.42 -14.25
CA ARG A 16 -11.24 47.12 -15.50
C ARG A 16 -12.11 45.85 -15.33
N PRO A 17 -13.36 45.78 -15.82
CA PRO A 17 -14.18 44.57 -15.70
C PRO A 17 -13.79 43.53 -16.75
N LEU A 18 -13.73 42.25 -16.35
CA LEU A 18 -13.67 41.10 -17.25
C LEU A 18 -15.07 40.74 -17.78
N PRO A 19 -15.20 40.25 -19.03
CA PRO A 19 -16.48 39.89 -19.62
C PRO A 19 -17.01 38.57 -19.04
N GLY A 20 -18.35 38.52 -18.92
CA GLY A 20 -19.08 37.57 -18.10
C GLY A 20 -19.16 36.15 -18.65
N ARG A 21 -19.31 35.21 -17.70
CA ARG A 21 -19.84 33.87 -17.94
C ARG A 21 -21.19 33.76 -17.26
N ARG A 22 -22.22 33.48 -18.06
CA ARG A 22 -23.61 33.35 -17.63
C ARG A 22 -23.81 32.14 -16.71
N GLY A 23 -24.42 32.42 -15.57
CA GLY A 23 -25.40 31.67 -14.79
C GLY A 23 -25.46 30.15 -14.88
N VAL A 24 -25.28 29.50 -13.73
CA VAL A 24 -26.29 28.59 -13.17
C VAL A 24 -26.25 28.77 -11.65
N SER A 25 -27.36 29.22 -11.06
CA SER A 25 -27.58 29.17 -9.60
C SER A 25 -27.84 27.73 -9.18
N PRO A 26 -27.42 27.33 -7.97
CA PRO A 26 -28.43 26.85 -7.05
C PRO A 26 -28.29 27.43 -5.64
N ALA A 27 -29.46 27.74 -5.11
CA ALA A 27 -29.88 27.78 -3.71
C ALA A 27 -28.82 27.93 -2.61
N ALA A 28 -28.94 29.04 -1.90
CA ALA A 28 -28.40 29.27 -0.57
C ALA A 28 -28.85 28.16 0.40
N GLY A 29 -27.87 27.35 0.83
CA GLY A 29 -27.94 26.56 2.05
C GLY A 29 -26.74 26.95 2.92
N SER A 30 -26.99 27.72 3.97
CA SER A 30 -26.00 28.12 4.96
C SER A 30 -25.36 26.89 5.63
N PRO A 31 -24.02 26.75 5.67
CA PRO A 31 -23.38 25.80 6.56
C PRO A 31 -23.31 26.42 7.95
N THR A 32 -24.27 26.10 8.81
CA THR A 32 -24.11 26.31 10.25
C THR A 32 -22.92 25.49 10.72
N LYS A 33 -21.94 26.19 11.30
CA LYS A 33 -20.83 25.63 12.08
C LYS A 33 -21.36 24.57 13.05
N ARG A 34 -21.24 23.29 12.70
CA ARG A 34 -21.32 22.20 13.68
C ARG A 34 -19.99 22.17 14.43
N LYS A 35 -19.93 22.97 15.49
CA LYS A 35 -19.00 22.78 16.61
C LYS A 35 -19.51 21.59 17.43
N GLY A 36 -19.50 20.40 16.82
CA GLY A 36 -19.84 19.15 17.48
C GLY A 36 -18.57 18.55 18.05
N GLY A 37 -18.28 18.86 19.31
CA GLY A 37 -17.31 18.09 20.08
C GLY A 37 -17.87 16.68 20.28
N PHE A 38 -17.65 15.80 19.31
CA PHE A 38 -17.82 14.37 19.50
C PHE A 38 -16.67 13.89 20.38
N HIS A 39 -16.90 13.93 21.69
CA HIS A 39 -16.13 13.14 22.64
C HIS A 39 -16.51 11.67 22.42
N PHE A 40 -15.88 11.03 21.44
CA PHE A 40 -15.92 9.58 21.33
C PHE A 40 -15.02 9.02 22.44
N LYS A 41 -15.61 8.62 23.57
CA LYS A 41 -14.92 7.81 24.56
C LYS A 41 -14.70 6.44 23.91
N LEU A 42 -13.51 6.18 23.38
CA LEU A 42 -13.07 4.81 23.12
C LEU A 42 -13.14 4.06 24.46
N GLY A 43 -14.08 3.12 24.57
CA GLY A 43 -14.10 2.13 25.64
C GLY A 43 -12.90 1.20 25.45
N ALA A 44 -11.79 1.54 26.08
CA ALA A 44 -10.47 0.94 25.84
C ALA A 44 -10.26 -0.45 26.49
N ALA A 45 -11.29 -1.30 26.63
CA ALA A 45 -11.11 -2.53 27.42
C ALA A 45 -11.69 -3.84 26.84
N GLU A 46 -12.61 -3.82 25.87
CA GLU A 46 -13.20 -5.09 25.36
C GLU A 46 -13.08 -5.31 23.84
N ASP A 47 -12.58 -4.33 23.08
CA ASP A 47 -12.52 -4.41 21.61
C ASP A 47 -11.24 -5.05 21.05
N ASP A 48 -10.21 -5.27 21.87
CA ASP A 48 -8.96 -5.92 21.41
C ASP A 48 -9.13 -7.41 21.09
N ALA A 49 -10.13 -8.06 21.69
CA ALA A 49 -10.52 -9.42 21.31
C ALA A 49 -11.23 -9.49 19.93
N LEU A 50 -11.67 -8.34 19.39
CA LEU A 50 -12.53 -8.25 18.21
C LEU A 50 -11.80 -7.77 16.95
N SER A 51 -10.61 -7.20 17.08
CA SER A 51 -9.75 -6.87 15.93
C SER A 51 -9.43 -8.14 15.12
N PRO A 52 -9.66 -8.15 13.78
CA PRO A 52 -9.25 -9.28 12.96
C PRO A 52 -7.73 -9.42 13.06
N LYS A 53 -7.28 -10.54 13.64
CA LYS A 53 -5.86 -10.86 13.72
C LYS A 53 -5.30 -10.91 12.30
N LEU A 54 -4.17 -10.26 12.08
CA LEU A 54 -3.39 -10.50 10.88
C LEU A 54 -3.05 -11.99 10.81
N LEU A 55 -2.90 -12.53 9.59
CA LEU A 55 -2.64 -13.95 9.39
C LEU A 55 -1.42 -14.38 10.22
N PRO A 56 -1.51 -15.48 10.99
CA PRO A 56 -0.38 -15.93 11.80
C PRO A 56 0.83 -16.15 10.89
N MET A 57 1.93 -15.47 11.21
CA MET A 57 3.18 -15.63 10.49
C MET A 57 3.69 -17.06 10.71
N PRO A 58 4.15 -17.77 9.65
CA PRO A 58 4.76 -19.08 9.84
C PRO A 58 5.99 -18.97 10.75
N GLU A 59 6.15 -19.92 11.67
CA GLU A 59 7.35 -20.00 12.52
C GLU A 59 8.59 -20.08 11.63
N GLY A 60 9.52 -19.12 11.78
CA GLY A 60 10.71 -19.00 10.92
C GLY A 60 10.60 -17.99 9.76
N ALA A 61 9.45 -17.36 9.54
CA ALA A 61 9.32 -16.27 8.56
C ALA A 61 10.04 -14.97 8.98
N PHE A 62 10.50 -14.89 10.24
CA PHE A 62 11.33 -13.79 10.74
C PHE A 62 12.76 -14.28 11.01
N CYS A 63 13.65 -14.14 10.03
CA CYS A 63 15.07 -13.87 10.28
C CYS A 63 15.84 -13.51 9.01
N GLY A 64 16.17 -12.23 8.86
CA GLY A 64 17.50 -11.82 8.45
C GLY A 64 17.75 -11.47 6.98
N VAL A 65 17.12 -12.12 6.00
CA VAL A 65 17.47 -11.89 4.58
C VAL A 65 16.25 -12.06 3.66
N PHE A 66 15.28 -11.15 3.73
CA PHE A 66 14.29 -11.02 2.65
C PHE A 66 14.86 -10.20 1.50
N GLY A 67 15.79 -10.88 0.83
CA GLY A 67 16.35 -10.58 -0.48
C GLY A 67 16.85 -11.84 -1.20
N SER A 68 16.97 -12.99 -0.52
CA SER A 68 17.38 -14.27 -1.14
C SER A 68 17.07 -15.55 -0.33
N ALA A 69 16.61 -15.50 0.92
CA ALA A 69 16.66 -16.68 1.80
C ALA A 69 15.31 -17.39 2.07
N LEU A 70 14.41 -17.43 1.09
CA LEU A 70 13.08 -18.05 1.26
C LEU A 70 12.82 -19.30 0.42
N MET A 71 13.85 -19.93 -0.12
CA MET A 71 13.74 -21.29 -0.68
C MET A 71 14.89 -22.15 -0.15
N PRO A 72 14.69 -23.47 0.03
CA PRO A 72 15.78 -24.38 0.36
C PRO A 72 16.91 -24.23 -0.69
N PRO A 73 18.19 -24.39 -0.31
CA PRO A 73 19.29 -24.33 -1.25
C PRO A 73 19.10 -25.46 -2.27
N ASN A 74 18.59 -25.13 -3.45
CA ASN A 74 18.49 -26.04 -4.57
C ASN A 74 19.54 -25.58 -5.58
N GLU A 75 20.72 -26.20 -5.51
CA GLU A 75 21.91 -25.82 -6.30
C GLU A 75 21.72 -26.01 -7.82
N GLU A 76 20.60 -26.59 -8.29
CA GLU A 76 20.47 -27.04 -9.68
C GLU A 76 19.52 -26.23 -10.59
N THR A 77 18.87 -25.15 -10.15
CA THR A 77 17.90 -24.41 -11.00
C THR A 77 18.12 -22.91 -11.16
N ALA A 78 19.36 -22.44 -10.99
CA ALA A 78 19.78 -21.03 -11.03
C ALA A 78 19.67 -20.29 -12.40
N GLY A 79 18.83 -20.75 -13.34
CA GLY A 79 18.89 -20.28 -14.74
C GLY A 79 17.70 -19.52 -15.31
N ARG A 80 16.46 -19.66 -14.79
CA ARG A 80 15.27 -19.30 -15.62
C ARG A 80 14.08 -18.64 -14.94
N PHE A 81 14.09 -18.45 -13.63
CA PHE A 81 13.00 -17.74 -12.96
C PHE A 81 13.59 -16.59 -12.15
N CYS A 82 12.98 -15.40 -12.27
CA CYS A 82 13.25 -14.28 -11.38
C CYS A 82 12.90 -14.71 -9.95
N THR A 83 13.90 -15.24 -9.24
CA THR A 83 13.81 -15.72 -7.85
C THR A 83 13.85 -14.58 -6.84
N GLU A 84 14.27 -13.40 -7.26
CA GLU A 84 14.11 -12.19 -6.49
C GLU A 84 12.71 -11.62 -6.76
N GLY A 85 11.77 -11.83 -5.84
CA GLY A 85 10.56 -11.02 -5.79
C GLY A 85 10.92 -9.53 -5.69
N PRO A 86 10.01 -8.62 -6.07
CA PRO A 86 10.27 -7.19 -5.96
C PRO A 86 10.62 -6.83 -4.52
N LYS A 87 11.87 -6.39 -4.32
CA LYS A 87 12.36 -5.88 -3.04
C LYS A 87 11.57 -4.61 -2.73
N LEU A 88 10.79 -4.59 -1.65
CA LEU A 88 10.28 -3.33 -1.10
C LEU A 88 11.50 -2.60 -0.55
N GLU A 89 12.11 -1.74 -1.38
CA GLU A 89 13.31 -1.02 -1.00
C GLU A 89 12.98 -0.02 0.11
N PHE A 90 13.19 -0.44 1.35
CA PHE A 90 13.41 0.46 2.46
C PHE A 90 14.79 1.10 2.25
N GLY A 91 14.84 2.17 1.45
CA GLY A 91 16.08 2.82 1.02
C GLY A 91 17.14 2.95 2.13
N GLY A 92 18.17 2.11 2.04
CA GLY A 92 19.34 2.06 2.91
C GLY A 92 19.91 0.63 3.05
N PRO A 93 21.22 0.46 3.30
CA PRO A 93 21.80 -0.85 3.58
C PRO A 93 21.24 -1.39 4.91
N MET A 94 20.21 -2.22 4.83
CA MET A 94 19.60 -2.92 5.97
C MET A 94 20.50 -4.10 6.37
N SER A 95 21.44 -3.84 7.27
CA SER A 95 22.15 -4.89 8.00
C SER A 95 21.25 -5.36 9.14
N GLN A 96 20.81 -6.63 9.10
CA GLN A 96 20.04 -7.37 10.11
C GLN A 96 18.88 -6.62 10.79
N ALA A 97 17.65 -7.15 10.66
CA ALA A 97 16.46 -6.67 11.34
C ALA A 97 16.56 -6.86 12.88
N ASP A 98 17.33 -5.99 13.51
CA ASP A 98 17.15 -5.61 14.89
C ASP A 98 15.84 -4.82 14.93
N THR A 99 14.79 -5.36 15.56
CA THR A 99 13.51 -4.63 15.72
C THR A 99 13.72 -3.27 16.40
N GLY A 100 14.81 -3.13 17.16
CA GLY A 100 15.29 -1.85 17.70
C GLY A 100 15.81 -0.84 16.65
N ALA A 101 15.86 -1.17 15.36
CA ALA A 101 16.22 -0.24 14.29
C ALA A 101 15.00 0.54 13.77
N ALA A 102 13.78 -0.01 13.87
CA ALA A 102 12.56 0.68 13.44
C ALA A 102 12.24 1.88 14.35
N SER A 103 12.48 1.74 15.66
CA SER A 103 12.32 2.82 16.65
C SER A 103 13.35 3.95 16.54
N ARG A 104 14.41 3.78 15.75
CA ARG A 104 15.43 4.82 15.53
C ARG A 104 15.08 5.81 14.41
N VAL A 105 14.01 5.53 13.65
CA VAL A 105 13.59 6.36 12.53
C VAL A 105 12.62 7.43 13.03
N PRO A 106 12.88 8.73 12.75
CA PRO A 106 11.94 9.81 13.04
C PRO A 106 10.51 9.47 12.59
N LEU A 107 9.50 9.66 13.43
CA LEU A 107 8.11 9.25 13.17
C LEU A 107 7.58 9.79 11.82
N ARG A 108 7.97 11.01 11.43
CA ARG A 108 7.63 11.56 10.10
C ARG A 108 8.20 10.75 8.94
N GLN A 109 9.44 10.29 9.05
CA GLN A 109 10.08 9.47 8.02
C GLN A 109 9.47 8.06 8.02
N PHE A 110 9.20 7.51 9.21
CA PHE A 110 8.49 6.24 9.36
C PHE A 110 7.13 6.27 8.64
N ALA A 111 6.32 7.32 8.87
CA ALA A 111 5.01 7.45 8.23
C ALA A 111 5.07 7.41 6.69
N VAL A 112 6.06 8.10 6.10
CA VAL A 112 6.27 8.10 4.64
C VAL A 112 6.68 6.71 4.14
N ARG A 113 7.60 6.04 4.85
CA ARG A 113 8.06 4.69 4.50
C ARG A 113 6.93 3.67 4.61
N LEU A 114 6.14 3.72 5.69
CA LEU A 114 5.00 2.84 5.91
C LEU A 114 3.97 2.97 4.79
N GLN A 115 3.57 4.20 4.46
CA GLN A 115 2.61 4.45 3.37
C GLN A 115 3.14 3.96 2.02
N SER A 116 4.43 4.20 1.74
CA SER A 116 5.06 3.75 0.50
C SER A 116 5.08 2.22 0.41
N ALA A 117 5.42 1.53 1.51
CA ALA A 117 5.43 0.06 1.57
C ALA A 117 4.03 -0.51 1.35
N ILE A 118 3.01 0.03 2.04
CA ILE A 118 1.61 -0.41 1.86
C ILE A 118 1.14 -0.16 0.42
N ALA A 119 1.47 1.00 -0.16
CA ALA A 119 1.06 1.32 -1.53
C ALA A 119 1.71 0.38 -2.56
N GLN A 120 3.02 0.15 -2.46
CA GLN A 120 3.74 -0.78 -3.34
C GLN A 120 3.18 -2.21 -3.22
N ALA A 121 2.97 -2.67 -1.99
CA ALA A 121 2.42 -3.99 -1.73
C ALA A 121 0.98 -4.13 -2.28
N ALA A 122 0.14 -3.10 -2.12
CA ALA A 122 -1.20 -3.07 -2.70
C ALA A 122 -1.16 -3.12 -4.24
N THR A 123 -0.25 -2.38 -4.90
CA THR A 123 -0.08 -2.44 -6.36
C THR A 123 0.30 -3.85 -6.83
N LEU A 124 1.27 -4.49 -6.17
CA LEU A 124 1.67 -5.87 -6.50
C LEU A 124 0.51 -6.86 -6.31
N LEU A 125 -0.27 -6.71 -5.24
CA LEU A 125 -1.45 -7.52 -5.00
C LEU A 125 -2.53 -7.29 -6.06
N VAL A 126 -2.73 -6.06 -6.54
CA VAL A 126 -3.65 -5.75 -7.65
C VAL A 126 -3.21 -6.48 -8.93
N ASP A 127 -1.93 -6.45 -9.28
CA ASP A 127 -1.42 -7.13 -10.48
C ASP A 127 -1.64 -8.65 -10.42
N ARG A 128 -1.36 -9.25 -9.25
CA ARG A 128 -1.61 -10.68 -9.02
C ARG A 128 -3.10 -10.99 -9.03
N PHE A 129 -3.92 -10.16 -8.40
CA PHE A 129 -5.37 -10.26 -8.41
C PHE A 129 -5.92 -10.27 -9.84
N GLN A 130 -5.53 -9.31 -10.68
CA GLN A 130 -5.94 -9.26 -12.08
C GLN A 130 -5.57 -10.52 -12.88
N SER A 131 -4.48 -11.18 -12.50
CA SER A 131 -4.09 -12.46 -13.12
C SER A 131 -5.02 -13.60 -12.67
N MET A 132 -5.40 -13.63 -11.39
CA MET A 132 -6.32 -14.63 -10.83
C MET A 132 -7.75 -14.44 -11.33
N SER A 133 -8.23 -13.20 -11.45
CA SER A 133 -9.60 -12.88 -11.89
C SER A 133 -9.90 -13.29 -13.33
N ARG A 134 -8.89 -13.62 -14.14
CA ARG A 134 -9.08 -14.12 -15.51
C ARG A 134 -9.37 -15.61 -15.57
N LYS A 135 -9.23 -16.32 -14.45
CA LYS A 135 -9.45 -17.77 -14.40
C LYS A 135 -10.93 -18.05 -14.15
N GLU A 136 -11.50 -18.92 -14.98
CA GLU A 136 -12.92 -19.28 -14.91
C GLU A 136 -13.22 -20.25 -13.75
N GLU A 137 -12.31 -21.19 -13.48
CA GLU A 137 -12.52 -22.23 -12.47
C GLU A 137 -11.30 -22.40 -11.56
N PHE A 138 -11.51 -22.42 -10.25
CA PHE A 138 -10.48 -22.72 -9.25
C PHE A 138 -10.65 -24.16 -8.77
N THR A 139 -9.52 -24.85 -8.55
CA THR A 139 -9.55 -26.08 -7.74
C THR A 139 -9.94 -25.74 -6.30
N THR A 140 -10.44 -26.71 -5.53
CA THR A 140 -10.86 -26.51 -4.14
C THR A 140 -9.75 -25.88 -3.28
N THR A 141 -8.51 -26.38 -3.40
CA THR A 141 -7.36 -25.85 -2.66
C THR A 141 -7.02 -24.42 -3.05
N GLN A 142 -7.05 -24.10 -4.36
CA GLN A 142 -6.83 -22.73 -4.84
C GLN A 142 -7.93 -21.77 -4.37
N ALA A 143 -9.18 -22.23 -4.32
CA ALA A 143 -10.29 -21.44 -3.81
C ALA A 143 -10.12 -21.14 -2.31
N GLU A 144 -9.73 -22.13 -1.51
CA GLU A 144 -9.44 -21.94 -0.08
C GLU A 144 -8.29 -20.95 0.16
N ASP A 145 -7.21 -21.06 -0.61
CA ASP A 145 -6.07 -20.14 -0.51
C ASP A 145 -6.45 -18.71 -0.92
N LEU A 146 -7.30 -18.55 -1.93
CA LEU A 146 -7.83 -17.26 -2.35
C LEU A 146 -8.73 -16.63 -1.29
N VAL A 147 -9.57 -17.42 -0.61
CA VAL A 147 -10.40 -16.96 0.52
C VAL A 147 -9.52 -16.46 1.67
N LYS A 148 -8.48 -17.21 2.04
CA LYS A 148 -7.51 -16.81 3.08
C LYS A 148 -6.78 -15.52 2.71
N LEU A 149 -6.29 -15.43 1.47
CA LEU A 149 -5.61 -14.24 0.95
C LEU A 149 -6.52 -13.02 0.99
N SER A 150 -7.75 -13.15 0.51
CA SER A 150 -8.75 -12.07 0.52
C SER A 150 -9.05 -11.60 1.94
N TYR A 151 -9.21 -12.53 2.88
CA TYR A 151 -9.41 -12.17 4.29
C TYR A 151 -8.21 -11.41 4.88
N GLY A 152 -6.98 -11.82 4.57
CA GLY A 152 -5.77 -11.11 4.97
C GLY A 152 -5.74 -9.66 4.46
N VAL A 153 -6.08 -9.45 3.18
CA VAL A 153 -6.12 -8.11 2.58
C VAL A 153 -7.18 -7.23 3.25
N GLN A 154 -8.36 -7.80 3.53
CA GLN A 154 -9.42 -7.09 4.24
C GLN A 154 -9.03 -6.74 5.68
N ALA A 155 -8.37 -7.65 6.39
CA ALA A 155 -7.87 -7.40 7.74
C ALA A 155 -6.82 -6.28 7.76
N ALA A 156 -5.89 -6.26 6.80
CA ALA A 156 -4.93 -5.17 6.64
C ALA A 156 -5.65 -3.84 6.37
N SER A 157 -6.60 -3.82 5.42
CA SER A 157 -7.41 -2.62 5.12
C SER A 157 -8.15 -2.11 6.36
N TYR A 158 -8.77 -3.01 7.14
CA TYR A 158 -9.51 -2.67 8.34
C TYR A 158 -8.61 -2.02 9.40
N ASN A 159 -7.45 -2.62 9.70
CA ASN A 159 -6.54 -2.10 10.73
C ASN A 159 -5.94 -0.75 10.35
N VAL A 160 -5.49 -0.59 9.09
CA VAL A 160 -4.96 0.69 8.60
C VAL A 160 -6.04 1.78 8.64
N GLN A 161 -7.29 1.45 8.28
CA GLN A 161 -8.41 2.38 8.39
C GLN A 161 -8.74 2.73 9.85
N LYS A 162 -8.72 1.75 10.75
CA LYS A 162 -8.92 1.96 12.20
C LYS A 162 -7.89 2.95 12.75
N TRP A 163 -6.61 2.74 12.44
CA TRP A 163 -5.53 3.65 12.89
C TRP A 163 -5.67 5.05 12.30
N ALA A 164 -5.99 5.17 11.00
CA ALA A 164 -6.23 6.47 10.37
C ALA A 164 -7.38 7.23 11.06
N ALA A 165 -8.50 6.54 11.33
CA ALA A 165 -9.66 7.13 12.01
C ALA A 165 -9.35 7.54 13.46
N SER A 166 -8.56 6.75 14.20
CA SER A 166 -8.08 7.10 15.54
C SER A 166 -7.24 8.39 15.57
N LEU A 167 -6.53 8.68 14.47
CA LEU A 167 -5.79 9.93 14.28
C LEU A 167 -6.65 11.09 13.77
N GLY A 168 -7.96 10.89 13.63
CA GLY A 168 -8.89 11.90 13.11
C GLY A 168 -8.93 12.01 11.59
N HIS A 169 -8.34 11.05 10.86
CA HIS A 169 -8.26 11.06 9.40
C HIS A 169 -9.06 9.93 8.77
N GLY A 170 -10.21 10.28 8.17
CA GLY A 170 -11.12 9.35 7.52
C GLY A 170 -12.19 8.77 8.44
N ASP A 171 -13.09 7.99 7.87
CA ASP A 171 -14.19 7.38 8.62
C ASP A 171 -13.73 6.08 9.29
N PRO A 172 -14.17 5.82 10.54
CA PRO A 172 -13.90 4.55 11.20
C PRO A 172 -14.51 3.39 10.40
N PRO A 173 -13.87 2.21 10.38
CA PRO A 173 -14.47 1.05 9.73
C PRO A 173 -15.77 0.67 10.44
N GLN A 174 -16.84 0.41 9.68
CA GLN A 174 -18.18 0.15 10.24
C GLN A 174 -18.27 -1.17 11.00
N SER A 175 -17.58 -2.20 10.51
CA SER A 175 -17.60 -3.54 11.10
C SER A 175 -16.37 -4.33 10.70
N ARG A 176 -16.12 -5.42 11.43
CA ARG A 176 -15.09 -6.40 11.10
C ARG A 176 -15.39 -7.01 9.73
N PRO A 177 -14.39 -7.19 8.85
CA PRO A 177 -14.59 -7.83 7.56
C PRO A 177 -15.08 -9.28 7.75
N PRO A 178 -16.13 -9.71 7.02
CA PRO A 178 -16.59 -11.09 7.04
C PRO A 178 -15.62 -11.99 6.27
N LEU A 179 -15.63 -13.28 6.60
CA LEU A 179 -14.89 -14.29 5.84
C LEU A 179 -15.63 -14.54 4.51
N PRO A 180 -14.95 -14.46 3.35
CA PRO A 180 -15.60 -14.79 2.07
C PRO A 180 -16.07 -16.25 2.06
N ALA A 181 -17.27 -16.50 1.55
CA ALA A 181 -17.85 -17.85 1.48
C ALA A 181 -17.27 -18.68 0.33
N ASN A 182 -16.78 -18.04 -0.74
CA ASN A 182 -16.24 -18.70 -1.91
C ASN A 182 -15.22 -17.82 -2.66
N ALA A 183 -14.61 -18.38 -3.72
CA ALA A 183 -13.60 -17.70 -4.53
C ALA A 183 -14.12 -16.43 -5.23
N GLU A 184 -15.37 -16.43 -5.70
CA GLU A 184 -15.98 -15.28 -6.38
C GLU A 184 -16.15 -14.09 -5.41
N GLU A 185 -16.70 -14.37 -4.23
CA GLU A 185 -16.82 -13.38 -3.16
C GLU A 185 -15.43 -12.90 -2.72
N ALA A 186 -14.46 -13.81 -2.57
CA ALA A 186 -13.08 -13.46 -2.21
C ALA A 186 -12.49 -12.46 -3.22
N LEU A 187 -12.70 -12.67 -4.52
CA LEU A 187 -12.27 -11.74 -5.57
C LEU A 187 -12.99 -10.38 -5.48
N ALA A 188 -14.32 -10.40 -5.31
CA ALA A 188 -15.10 -9.16 -5.18
C ALA A 188 -14.65 -8.33 -3.96
N MET A 189 -14.37 -9.00 -2.84
CA MET A 189 -13.88 -8.36 -1.63
C MET A 189 -12.49 -7.77 -1.81
N MET A 190 -11.55 -8.47 -2.47
CA MET A 190 -10.23 -7.92 -2.79
C MET A 190 -10.32 -6.67 -3.67
N ASN A 191 -11.21 -6.66 -4.67
CA ASN A 191 -11.42 -5.52 -5.57
C ASN A 191 -11.90 -4.26 -4.83
N THR A 192 -12.60 -4.43 -3.71
CA THR A 192 -13.03 -3.30 -2.86
C THR A 192 -11.99 -2.95 -1.79
N ALA A 193 -11.31 -3.93 -1.21
CA ALA A 193 -10.38 -3.75 -0.09
C ALA A 193 -9.06 -3.11 -0.53
N LEU A 194 -8.49 -3.47 -1.69
CA LEU A 194 -7.19 -2.96 -2.12
C LEU A 194 -7.20 -1.43 -2.36
N PRO A 195 -8.17 -0.84 -3.08
CA PRO A 195 -8.26 0.62 -3.19
C PRO A 195 -8.48 1.32 -1.84
N ARG A 196 -9.30 0.73 -0.96
CA ARG A 196 -9.55 1.27 0.38
C ARG A 196 -8.28 1.27 1.25
N LEU A 197 -7.50 0.21 1.19
CA LEU A 197 -6.22 0.10 1.89
C LEU A 197 -5.25 1.22 1.49
N VAL A 198 -5.14 1.53 0.20
CA VAL A 198 -4.27 2.62 -0.29
C VAL A 198 -4.73 3.99 0.22
N VAL A 199 -6.03 4.26 0.18
CA VAL A 199 -6.62 5.51 0.70
C VAL A 199 -6.40 5.61 2.22
N ALA A 200 -6.67 4.53 2.95
CA ALA A 200 -6.47 4.48 4.39
C ALA A 200 -4.99 4.69 4.77
N ALA A 201 -4.06 4.13 4.01
CA ALA A 201 -2.62 4.35 4.22
C ALA A 201 -2.21 5.81 4.02
N SER A 202 -2.79 6.51 3.04
CA SER A 202 -2.57 7.95 2.84
C SER A 202 -3.13 8.79 3.99
N ASN A 203 -4.31 8.43 4.50
CA ASN A 203 -4.91 9.10 5.65
C ASN A 203 -4.08 8.87 6.92
N LEU A 204 -3.63 7.63 7.15
CA LEU A 204 -2.74 7.26 8.24
C LEU A 204 -1.43 8.06 8.19
N GLN A 205 -0.81 8.16 7.01
CA GLN A 205 0.40 8.98 6.81
C GLN A 205 0.17 10.44 7.20
N THR A 206 -0.98 11.00 6.81
CA THR A 206 -1.33 12.39 7.10
C THR A 206 -1.46 12.59 8.61
N GLY A 207 -2.22 11.72 9.29
CA GLY A 207 -2.37 11.74 10.74
C GLY A 207 -1.04 11.62 11.48
N LEU A 208 -0.19 10.66 11.10
CA LEU A 208 1.13 10.48 11.72
C LEU A 208 2.04 11.70 11.52
N ARG A 209 1.95 12.37 10.37
CA ARG A 209 2.75 13.59 10.09
C ARG A 209 2.27 14.81 10.89
N GLU A 210 0.97 14.89 11.17
CA GLU A 210 0.38 15.98 11.96
C GLU A 210 0.71 15.85 13.45
N LEU A 211 0.89 14.63 13.96
CA LEU A 211 1.33 14.40 15.34
C LEU A 211 2.69 15.03 15.67
N VAL A 212 3.61 15.05 14.70
CA VAL A 212 4.92 15.70 14.86
C VAL A 212 4.85 17.08 14.20
N PRO A 213 4.63 18.18 14.95
CA PRO A 213 4.58 19.51 14.36
C PRO A 213 5.90 19.89 13.68
N ALA A 214 5.83 20.77 12.69
CA ALA A 214 7.03 21.30 12.06
C ALA A 214 7.72 22.29 13.01
N VAL A 215 8.88 21.90 13.52
CA VAL A 215 9.74 22.74 14.37
C VAL A 215 10.27 23.91 13.55
N HIS A 216 9.99 25.13 14.00
CA HIS A 216 10.48 26.37 13.40
C HIS A 216 11.06 27.27 14.49
N ILE A 217 12.39 27.23 14.64
CA ILE A 217 13.11 28.08 15.58
C ILE A 217 13.53 29.36 14.87
N ARG A 218 13.28 30.52 15.50
CA ARG A 218 13.79 31.79 15.01
C ARG A 218 15.29 31.88 15.32
N ALA A 219 16.10 32.14 14.29
CA ALA A 219 17.56 32.21 14.38
C ALA A 219 18.09 33.53 15.01
N ASP A 220 17.24 34.34 15.62
CA ASP A 220 17.60 35.70 16.04
C ASP A 220 18.65 35.68 17.17
N GLY A 221 19.91 35.95 16.81
CA GLY A 221 21.02 36.08 17.75
C GLY A 221 21.67 34.75 18.18
N LEU A 222 21.31 33.63 17.56
CA LEU A 222 21.94 32.32 17.79
C LEU A 222 23.04 32.10 16.77
N ASN A 223 24.14 31.48 17.18
CA ASN A 223 25.10 30.93 16.21
C ASN A 223 24.58 29.62 15.60
N ASP A 224 25.19 29.16 14.51
CA ASP A 224 24.73 27.98 13.76
C ASP A 224 24.69 26.70 14.62
N GLU A 225 25.66 26.54 15.54
CA GLU A 225 25.76 25.38 16.43
C GLU A 225 24.65 25.38 17.48
N GLU A 226 24.38 26.53 18.09
CA GLU A 226 23.28 26.74 19.03
C GLU A 226 21.92 26.52 18.36
N LEU A 227 21.74 27.04 17.15
CA LEU A 227 20.51 26.86 16.38
C LEU A 227 20.29 25.38 16.04
N GLN A 228 21.35 24.67 15.65
CA GLN A 228 21.27 23.24 15.35
C GLN A 228 20.96 22.41 16.60
N ALA A 229 21.60 22.70 17.74
CA ALA A 229 21.36 22.01 19.00
C ALA A 229 19.92 22.22 19.49
N LEU A 230 19.42 23.46 19.47
CA LEU A 230 18.03 23.77 19.83
C LEU A 230 17.03 23.10 18.89
N THR A 231 17.30 23.10 17.58
CA THR A 231 16.42 22.44 16.60
C THR A 231 16.37 20.93 16.82
N ALA A 232 17.50 20.30 17.13
CA ALA A 232 17.57 18.88 17.44
C ALA A 232 16.80 18.55 18.73
N GLN A 233 16.95 19.38 19.77
CA GLN A 233 16.22 19.21 21.03
C GLN A 233 14.71 19.36 20.84
N GLU A 234 14.24 20.45 20.21
CA GLU A 234 12.81 20.67 19.99
C GLU A 234 12.19 19.56 19.12
N LYS A 235 12.95 19.04 18.14
CA LYS A 235 12.51 17.90 17.32
C LYS A 235 12.38 16.63 18.17
N HIS A 236 13.34 16.34 19.02
CA HIS A 236 13.29 15.17 19.91
C HIS A 236 12.10 15.25 20.87
N GLU A 237 11.87 16.41 21.48
CA GLU A 237 10.70 16.63 22.36
C GLU A 237 9.37 16.53 21.60
N ALA A 238 9.32 17.02 20.35
CA ALA A 238 8.14 16.89 19.50
C ALA A 238 7.84 15.42 19.14
N GLU A 239 8.87 14.63 18.88
CA GLU A 239 8.73 13.18 18.63
C GLU A 239 8.27 12.44 19.89
N ALA A 240 8.84 12.73 21.05
CA ALA A 240 8.42 12.12 22.32
C ALA A 240 6.94 12.40 22.65
N ARG A 241 6.47 13.64 22.44
CA ARG A 241 5.05 14.00 22.59
C ARG A 241 4.15 13.26 21.60
N ALA A 242 4.62 13.07 20.36
CA ALA A 242 3.87 12.34 19.35
C ALA A 242 3.74 10.84 19.68
N GLU A 243 4.79 10.24 20.23
CA GLU A 243 4.76 8.85 20.72
C GLU A 243 3.84 8.67 21.92
N GLU A 244 3.85 9.62 22.87
CA GLU A 244 2.92 9.62 24.01
C GLU A 244 1.47 9.71 23.52
N GLU A 245 1.19 10.55 22.53
CA GLU A 245 -0.14 10.68 21.94
C GLU A 245 -0.57 9.42 21.18
N LEU A 246 0.35 8.75 20.47
CA LEU A 246 0.08 7.44 19.86
C LEU A 246 -0.29 6.40 20.92
N HIS A 247 0.48 6.31 22.01
CA HIS A 247 0.16 5.43 23.12
C HIS A 247 -1.19 5.76 23.77
N ARG A 248 -1.54 7.04 23.90
CA ARG A 248 -2.85 7.49 24.39
C ARG A 248 -4.00 7.04 23.49
N LEU A 249 -3.75 6.93 22.19
CA LEU A 249 -4.70 6.40 21.19
C LEU A 249 -4.71 4.86 21.12
N GLY A 250 -3.88 4.18 21.91
CA GLY A 250 -3.75 2.72 21.89
C GLY A 250 -3.10 2.21 20.60
N ILE A 251 -2.16 2.98 20.03
CA ILE A 251 -1.41 2.62 18.84
C ILE A 251 0.07 2.63 19.19
N THR A 252 0.77 1.53 18.92
CA THR A 252 2.22 1.45 19.04
C THR A 252 2.90 1.50 17.67
N VAL A 253 4.15 1.97 17.61
CA VAL A 253 4.93 1.95 16.37
C VAL A 253 5.15 0.53 15.87
N ASP A 254 5.32 -0.43 16.79
CA ASP A 254 5.47 -1.85 16.47
C ASP A 254 4.22 -2.43 15.80
N GLU A 255 3.01 -2.08 16.28
CA GLU A 255 1.76 -2.47 15.63
C GLU A 255 1.64 -1.87 14.23
N LEU A 256 1.98 -0.59 14.06
CA LEU A 256 1.98 0.06 12.74
C LEU A 256 2.95 -0.65 11.79
N TYR A 257 4.14 -1.02 12.27
CA TYR A 257 5.13 -1.72 11.46
C TYR A 257 4.73 -3.17 11.16
N SER A 258 3.98 -3.81 12.06
CA SER A 258 3.56 -5.21 11.91
C SER A 258 2.78 -5.47 10.62
N VAL A 259 2.09 -4.47 10.04
CA VAL A 259 1.35 -4.66 8.79
C VAL A 259 2.26 -5.01 7.60
N VAL A 260 3.49 -4.51 7.58
CA VAL A 260 4.43 -4.68 6.46
C VAL A 260 4.78 -6.15 6.21
N PRO A 261 5.33 -6.92 7.18
CA PRO A 261 5.67 -8.33 6.95
C PRO A 261 4.44 -9.18 6.60
N HIS A 262 3.26 -8.81 7.10
CA HIS A 262 2.03 -9.51 6.72
C HIS A 262 1.64 -9.24 5.26
N MET A 263 1.84 -8.01 4.77
CA MET A 263 1.65 -7.69 3.36
C MET A 263 2.66 -8.41 2.45
N GLU A 264 3.91 -8.52 2.87
CA GLU A 264 4.93 -9.31 2.16
C GLU A 264 4.51 -10.79 2.05
N GLN A 265 4.04 -11.37 3.16
CA GLN A 265 3.52 -12.73 3.17
C GLN A 265 2.32 -12.91 2.22
N MET A 266 1.41 -11.92 2.16
CA MET A 266 0.29 -11.94 1.21
C MET A 266 0.75 -11.87 -0.25
N ILE A 267 1.77 -11.06 -0.57
CA ILE A 267 2.35 -11.00 -1.92
C ILE A 267 2.96 -12.36 -2.30
N TYR A 268 3.66 -13.00 -1.37
CA TYR A 268 4.22 -14.33 -1.56
C TYR A 268 3.12 -15.36 -1.85
N GLN A 269 2.07 -15.39 -1.01
CA GLN A 269 0.91 -16.27 -1.21
C GLN A 269 0.22 -16.02 -2.54
N ALA A 270 -0.02 -14.76 -2.90
CA ALA A 270 -0.62 -14.39 -4.18
C ALA A 270 0.24 -14.85 -5.37
N SER A 271 1.57 -14.76 -5.24
CA SER A 271 2.50 -15.21 -6.29
C SER A 271 2.51 -16.74 -6.43
N CYS A 272 2.50 -17.47 -5.32
CA CYS A 272 2.37 -18.93 -5.32
C CYS A 272 1.05 -19.37 -5.97
N LEU A 273 -0.05 -18.71 -5.59
CA LEU A 273 -1.37 -18.98 -6.14
C LEU A 273 -1.38 -18.74 -7.65
N VAL A 274 -0.96 -17.56 -8.12
CA VAL A 274 -0.84 -17.23 -9.55
C VAL A 274 0.01 -18.26 -10.32
N ASN A 275 1.14 -18.69 -9.76
CA ASN A 275 1.97 -19.71 -10.39
C ASN A 275 1.27 -21.07 -10.49
N SER A 276 0.53 -21.47 -9.45
CA SER A 276 -0.29 -22.70 -9.48
C SER A 276 -1.44 -22.63 -10.49
N LEU A 277 -1.86 -21.41 -10.88
CA LEU A 277 -2.91 -21.23 -11.88
C LEU A 277 -2.40 -21.44 -13.31
N ARG A 278 -1.08 -21.33 -13.54
CA ARG A 278 -0.50 -21.55 -14.87
C ARG A 278 -0.63 -23.03 -15.22
N GLN A 279 -1.32 -23.31 -16.33
CA GLN A 279 -1.34 -24.66 -16.87
C GLN A 279 0.10 -25.09 -17.20
N PRO A 280 0.47 -26.37 -16.97
CA PRO A 280 1.72 -26.87 -17.50
C PRO A 280 1.75 -26.64 -19.01
N PRO A 281 2.92 -26.33 -19.60
CA PRO A 281 3.02 -26.23 -21.04
C PRO A 281 2.45 -27.51 -21.66
N PRO A 282 1.70 -27.42 -22.77
CA PRO A 282 1.20 -28.60 -23.45
C PRO A 282 2.39 -29.54 -23.71
N PRO A 283 2.22 -30.86 -23.54
CA PRO A 283 3.29 -31.80 -23.83
C PRO A 283 3.79 -31.54 -25.26
N PRO A 284 5.11 -31.67 -25.51
CA PRO A 284 5.63 -31.52 -26.86
C PRO A 284 4.83 -32.45 -27.79
N PRO A 285 4.50 -32.01 -29.01
CA PRO A 285 3.84 -32.89 -29.96
C PRO A 285 4.66 -34.17 -30.08
N PRO A 286 4.01 -35.36 -30.17
CA PRO A 286 4.74 -36.59 -30.35
C PRO A 286 5.70 -36.44 -31.55
N PRO A 287 6.92 -36.97 -31.49
CA PRO A 287 7.87 -36.87 -32.59
C PRO A 287 7.15 -37.37 -33.85
N VAL A 288 7.06 -36.51 -34.86
CA VAL A 288 6.51 -36.89 -36.16
C VAL A 288 7.41 -38.01 -36.65
N SER A 289 6.93 -39.25 -36.54
CA SER A 289 7.58 -40.38 -37.17
C SER A 289 7.48 -40.08 -38.65
N MET A 290 8.54 -39.53 -39.24
CA MET A 290 8.70 -39.55 -40.69
C MET A 290 8.80 -41.03 -41.03
N ASP A 291 7.65 -41.65 -41.29
CA ASP A 291 7.60 -42.93 -41.96
C ASP A 291 8.38 -42.74 -43.25
N MET A 292 9.56 -43.36 -43.28
CA MET A 292 10.48 -43.39 -44.40
C MET A 292 9.93 -44.30 -45.51
N ALA A 293 8.61 -44.29 -45.70
CA ALA A 293 7.86 -45.08 -46.64
C ALA A 293 7.25 -44.12 -47.68
N THR A 294 8.01 -43.87 -48.73
CA THR A 294 7.58 -43.95 -50.15
C THR A 294 8.63 -43.21 -50.98
N GLN A 295 9.78 -43.86 -51.21
CA GLN A 295 10.47 -43.66 -52.48
C GLN A 295 9.53 -44.24 -53.56
N GLN A 296 8.70 -43.40 -54.17
CA GLN A 296 8.10 -43.78 -55.44
C GLN A 296 9.23 -43.86 -56.46
N PRO A 297 9.47 -45.01 -57.13
CA PRO A 297 10.34 -45.03 -58.28
C PRO A 297 9.67 -44.20 -59.38
N PHE A 298 10.37 -43.18 -59.87
CA PHE A 298 10.02 -42.45 -61.08
C PHE A 298 9.89 -43.45 -62.23
N GLY A 299 8.65 -43.84 -62.52
CA GLY A 299 8.29 -44.71 -63.63
C GLY A 299 8.54 -44.00 -64.96
N ALA A 300 9.23 -44.74 -65.83
CA ALA A 300 9.57 -44.49 -67.22
C ALA A 300 8.60 -43.57 -68.00
N GLY A 301 9.21 -42.63 -68.74
CA GLY A 301 8.52 -41.80 -69.72
C GLY A 301 7.95 -42.61 -70.91
N PRO A 302 6.94 -42.07 -71.59
CA PRO A 302 6.31 -42.73 -72.74
C PRO A 302 7.25 -42.75 -73.97
N PRO A 303 7.14 -43.78 -74.82
CA PRO A 303 7.91 -43.87 -76.06
C PRO A 303 7.44 -42.82 -77.07
N VAL A 304 8.41 -42.18 -77.73
CA VAL A 304 8.21 -41.26 -78.84
C VAL A 304 7.92 -42.09 -80.09
N GLU A 305 6.72 -41.98 -80.63
CA GLU A 305 6.35 -42.52 -81.94
C GLU A 305 6.85 -41.54 -83.02
N ALA A 306 7.80 -41.99 -83.84
CA ALA A 306 8.33 -41.23 -84.97
C ALA A 306 7.44 -41.42 -86.20
N ALA A 307 7.12 -40.32 -86.87
CA ALA A 307 6.59 -40.26 -88.24
C ALA A 307 7.65 -39.66 -89.16
#